data_AF-A0A081D6K5-F1
#
_entry.id   AF-A0A081D6K5-F1
#
_cell.length_a   1.000
_cell.length_b   1.000
_cell.length_c   1.000
_cell.angle_alpha   90.00
_cell.angle_beta   90.00
_cell.angle_gamma   90.00
#
_symmetry.space_group_name_H-M   'P 1'
#
loop_
_entity.id
_entity.type
_entity.pdbx_description
1 polymer ?
#
loop_
_entity_poly.entity_id
_entity_poly.type
_entity_poly.pdbx_seq_one_letter_code
_entity_poly.pdbx_strand_id
1 'polypeptide(L)' 'MGKSAGYTSSRLPVELVWYEEFMNDPEQAIVWEKKIKGWSRRKKQALIDGDWDSLVLFSKNYAQFGNRIKKDKN' A
#
# COMPACT_ATOMS: atom_id res chain seq x y z
N MET A 1 -0.43 10.69 -29.17
CA MET A 1 -0.39 10.51 -27.70
C MET A 1 -1.15 9.24 -27.35
N GLY A 2 -0.49 8.26 -26.73
CA GLY A 2 -0.98 6.89 -26.59
C GLY A 2 -2.23 6.80 -25.72
N LYS A 3 -3.40 6.71 -26.36
CA LYS A 3 -4.65 6.30 -25.72
C LYS A 3 -4.77 4.79 -25.82
N SER A 4 -3.98 4.08 -25.03
CA SER A 4 -4.24 2.67 -24.75
C SER A 4 -5.45 2.61 -23.81
N ALA A 5 -6.49 1.85 -24.15
CA ALA A 5 -7.64 1.60 -23.27
C ALA A 5 -7.25 0.69 -22.07
N GLY A 6 -6.25 1.11 -21.29
CA GLY A 6 -5.73 0.39 -20.13
C GLY A 6 -6.53 0.68 -18.86
N TYR A 7 -6.29 -0.12 -17.81
CA TYR A 7 -6.99 -0.06 -16.51
C TYR A 7 -7.02 1.34 -15.87
N THR A 8 -6.00 2.15 -16.11
CA THR A 8 -5.86 3.50 -15.55
C THR A 8 -6.34 4.62 -16.48
N SER A 9 -6.76 4.31 -17.70
CA SER A 9 -7.12 5.31 -18.72
C SER A 9 -8.24 6.28 -18.29
N SER A 10 -9.19 5.81 -17.46
CA SER A 10 -10.28 6.64 -16.90
C SER A 10 -9.94 7.33 -15.59
N ARG A 11 -8.74 7.09 -15.02
CA ARG A 11 -8.32 7.56 -13.69
C ARG A 11 -7.08 8.44 -13.75
N LEU A 12 -6.76 8.98 -14.93
CA LEU A 12 -5.66 9.90 -15.12
C LEU A 12 -6.02 11.30 -14.59
N PRO A 13 -5.06 12.06 -14.03
CA PRO A 13 -3.64 11.70 -13.83
C PRO A 13 -3.42 10.75 -12.65
N VAL A 14 -2.38 9.92 -12.73
CA VAL A 14 -1.94 9.04 -11.63
C VAL A 14 -0.54 9.47 -11.18
N GLU A 15 -0.31 9.44 -9.87
CA GLU A 15 0.97 9.78 -9.24
C GLU A 15 1.61 8.54 -8.63
N LEU A 16 2.94 8.40 -8.80
CA LEU A 16 3.71 7.36 -8.14
C LEU A 16 4.03 7.81 -6.71
N VAL A 17 3.31 7.27 -5.74
CA VAL A 17 3.45 7.64 -4.32
C VAL A 17 4.43 6.75 -3.54
N TRP A 18 4.72 5.55 -4.04
CA TRP A 18 5.64 4.61 -3.39
C TRP A 18 6.18 3.59 -4.40
N TYR A 19 7.47 3.27 -4.28
CA TYR A 19 8.13 2.19 -5.00
C TYR A 19 9.26 1.61 -4.13
N GLU A 20 9.67 0.38 -4.43
CA GLU A 20 10.80 -0.31 -3.78
C GLU A 20 11.59 -1.05 -4.85
N GLU A 21 12.91 -1.00 -4.77
CA GLU A 21 13.81 -1.64 -5.73
C GLU A 21 14.41 -2.94 -5.16
N PHE A 22 14.34 -4.01 -5.93
CA PHE A 22 14.95 -5.30 -5.59
C PHE A 22 16.06 -5.60 -6.58
N MET A 23 17.32 -5.42 -6.16
CA MET A 23 18.48 -5.52 -7.07
C MET A 23 18.93 -6.95 -7.35
N ASN A 24 18.77 -7.85 -6.38
CA ASN A 24 19.46 -9.15 -6.40
C ASN A 24 18.58 -10.29 -6.91
N ASP A 25 17.27 -10.19 -6.75
CA ASP A 25 16.36 -11.31 -7.01
C ASP A 25 14.94 -10.83 -7.37
N PRO A 26 14.48 -11.09 -8.61
CA PRO A 26 13.11 -10.80 -9.04
C PRO A 26 12.03 -11.51 -8.22
N GLU A 27 12.32 -12.68 -7.61
CA GLU A 27 11.34 -13.39 -6.80
C GLU A 27 10.94 -12.59 -5.55
N GLN A 28 11.86 -11.80 -4.98
CA GLN A 28 11.54 -10.91 -3.86
C GLN A 28 10.47 -9.90 -4.25
N ALA A 29 10.60 -9.27 -5.42
CA ALA A 29 9.60 -8.33 -5.93
C ALA A 29 8.22 -8.99 -6.07
N ILE A 30 8.19 -10.23 -6.61
CA ILE A 30 6.94 -10.99 -6.79
C ILE A 30 6.30 -11.33 -5.44
N VAL A 31 7.09 -11.76 -4.45
CA VAL A 31 6.60 -12.08 -3.10
C VAL A 31 6.05 -10.83 -2.42
N TRP A 32 6.75 -9.71 -2.52
CA TRP A 32 6.30 -8.43 -1.98
C TRP A 32 5.03 -7.91 -2.66
N GLU A 33 4.94 -8.00 -3.99
CA GLU A 33 3.73 -7.64 -4.74
C GLU A 33 2.52 -8.45 -4.26
N LYS A 34 2.66 -9.78 -4.18
CA LYS A 34 1.59 -10.67 -3.69
C LYS A 34 1.16 -10.31 -2.27
N LYS A 35 2.12 -9.97 -1.39
CA LYS A 35 1.86 -9.58 -0.01
C LYS A 35 1.11 -8.25 0.07
N ILE A 36 1.59 -7.21 -0.62
CA ILE A 36 1.00 -5.86 -0.59
C ILE A 36 -0.37 -5.83 -1.28
N LYS A 37 -0.59 -6.61 -2.35
CA LYS A 37 -1.86 -6.63 -3.09
C LYS A 37 -3.06 -6.86 -2.17
N GLY A 38 -2.94 -7.79 -1.22
CA GLY A 38 -3.96 -8.13 -0.23
C GLY A 38 -4.05 -7.20 0.99
N TRP A 39 -3.17 -6.21 1.12
CA TRP A 39 -3.22 -5.30 2.26
C TRP A 39 -4.41 -4.35 2.19
N SER A 40 -4.95 -4.02 3.36
CA SER A 40 -5.96 -2.98 3.50
C SER A 40 -5.42 -1.62 3.07
N ARG A 41 -6.31 -0.71 2.66
CA ARG A 41 -5.95 0.66 2.27
C ARG A 41 -5.10 1.38 3.33
N ARG A 42 -5.44 1.20 4.61
CA ARG A 42 -4.73 1.82 5.74
C ARG A 42 -3.31 1.32 5.90
N LYS A 43 -3.08 0.02 5.70
CA LYS A 43 -1.74 -0.56 5.78
C LYS A 43 -0.86 -0.10 4.60
N LYS A 44 -1.46 0.03 3.41
CA LYS A 44 -0.78 0.64 2.26
C LYS A 44 -0.44 2.11 2.51
N GLN A 45 -1.34 2.87 3.13
CA GLN A 45 -1.08 4.26 3.48
C GLN A 45 0.08 4.39 4.47
N ALA A 46 0.08 3.58 5.55
CA ALA A 46 1.20 3.57 6.51
C ALA A 46 2.55 3.23 5.84
N LEU A 47 2.55 2.35 4.83
CA LEU A 47 3.75 2.06 4.03
C LEU A 47 4.20 3.28 3.21
N ILE A 48 3.26 3.96 2.54
CA ILE A 48 3.53 5.17 1.75
C ILE A 48 4.09 6.30 2.64
N ASP A 49 3.53 6.45 3.84
CA ASP A 49 3.92 7.50 4.79
C ASP A 49 5.22 7.18 5.54
N GLY A 50 5.76 5.96 5.39
CA GLY A 50 6.93 5.49 6.16
C GLY A 50 6.64 5.24 7.65
N ASP A 51 5.36 5.19 8.05
CA ASP A 51 4.93 4.95 9.43
C ASP A 51 4.92 3.46 9.76
N TRP A 52 6.09 2.97 10.20
CA TRP A 52 6.27 1.58 10.58
C TRP A 52 5.47 1.17 11.82
N ASP A 53 5.23 2.09 12.75
CA ASP A 53 4.46 1.81 13.97
C ASP A 53 3.00 1.52 13.63
N SER A 54 2.40 2.38 12.81
CA SER A 54 1.06 2.16 12.26
C SER A 54 1.01 0.92 11.37
N LEU A 55 2.05 0.65 10.58
CA LEU A 55 2.11 -0.53 9.72
C LEU A 55 2.04 -1.83 10.53
N VAL A 56 2.82 -1.93 11.61
CA VAL A 56 2.81 -3.07 12.54
C VAL A 56 1.47 -3.16 13.24
N LEU A 57 0.94 -2.04 13.72
CA LEU A 57 -0.37 -1.97 14.36
C LEU A 57 -1.49 -2.51 13.46
N PHE A 58 -1.52 -2.10 12.19
CA PHE A 58 -2.52 -2.52 11.22
C PHE A 58 -2.31 -3.95 10.71
N SER A 59 -1.15 -4.56 10.98
CA SER A 59 -0.92 -5.96 10.71
C SER A 59 -1.52 -6.90 11.77
N LYS A 60 -1.89 -6.36 12.95
CA LYS A 60 -2.46 -7.15 14.03
C LYS A 60 -3.96 -7.42 13.79
N ASN A 61 -4.45 -8.54 14.35
CA ASN A 61 -5.81 -9.01 14.13
C ASN A 61 -6.86 -7.96 14.57
N TYR A 62 -7.75 -7.61 13.64
CA TYR A 62 -8.83 -6.65 13.84
C TYR A 62 -9.78 -7.04 15.00
N ALA A 63 -9.98 -8.34 15.25
CA ALA A 63 -10.83 -8.85 16.33
C ALA A 63 -10.26 -8.57 17.74
N GLN A 64 -8.94 -8.54 17.90
CA GLN A 64 -8.30 -8.27 19.19
C GLN A 64 -8.02 -6.77 19.41
N PHE A 65 -7.93 -5.98 18.34
CA PHE A 65 -7.47 -4.59 18.40
C PHE A 65 -8.45 -3.60 17.75
N GLY A 66 -9.75 -3.94 17.76
CA GLY A 66 -10.87 -3.27 17.09
C GLY A 66 -10.66 -1.77 16.83
N ASN A 67 -10.87 -1.36 15.58
CA ASN A 67 -10.69 -0.03 14.99
C ASN A 67 -10.12 1.09 15.91
N ARG A 68 -8.87 0.93 16.37
CA ARG A 68 -8.15 1.94 17.18
C ARG A 68 -7.73 3.19 16.41
N ILE A 69 -8.42 3.54 15.32
CA ILE A 69 -8.26 4.87 14.72
C ILE A 69 -9.12 5.82 15.54
N LYS A 70 -8.53 6.46 16.55
CA LYS A 70 -9.02 7.79 16.87
C LYS A 70 -8.73 8.65 15.64
N LYS A 71 -9.79 9.23 15.08
CA LYS A 71 -9.67 10.36 14.15
C LYS A 71 -8.99 11.46 14.94
N ASP A 72 -7.68 11.61 14.79
CA ASP A 72 -7.05 12.90 15.05
C ASP A 72 -7.57 13.84 13.96
N LYS A 73 -8.70 14.47 14.26
CA LYS A 73 -9.20 15.63 13.56
C LYS A 73 -8.20 16.75 13.86
N ASN A 74 -7.54 17.25 12.83
CA ASN A 74 -7.20 18.67 12.78
C ASN A 74 -7.99 19.25 11.60
#